data_AF-A0A914SHR9-F1
#
_entry.id   AF-A0A914SHR9-F1
#
_cell.length_a   1.000
_cell.length_b   1.000
_cell.length_c   1.000
_cell.angle_alpha   90.00
_cell.angle_beta   90.00
_cell.angle_gamma   90.00
#
_symmetry.space_group_name_H-M   'P 1'
#
loop_
_entity.id
_entity.type
_entity.pdbx_description
1 polymer ?
#
loop_
_entity_poly.entity_id
_entity_poly.type
_entity_poly.pdbx_seq_one_letter_code
_entity_poly.pdbx_strand_id
1 'polypeptide(L)'
;MHHLFQVIDRSVNLAYGLLKLGITPGQESFIGIYANNRPEWVISELAAYNNSNVVVSIYATLGPDVRSFIINQANIEVVICDNEQKAN
;
A
#
# COMPACT_ATOMS: atom_id res chain seq x y z
N MET A 1 5.26 -18.34 15.96
CA MET A 1 5.18 -19.00 14.65
C MET A 1 3.82 -18.80 13.97
N HIS A 2 2.68 -18.99 14.68
CA HIS A 2 1.33 -18.85 14.11
C HIS A 2 1.03 -17.48 13.47
N HIS A 3 1.43 -16.37 14.10
CA HIS A 3 1.17 -15.02 13.58
C HIS A 3 1.97 -14.66 12.31
N LEU A 4 3.13 -15.29 12.09
CA LEU A 4 3.93 -15.05 10.88
C LEU A 4 3.20 -15.59 9.65
N PHE A 5 2.68 -16.81 9.73
CA PHE A 5 1.90 -17.41 8.64
C PHE A 5 0.66 -16.57 8.32
N GLN A 6 -0.03 -16.07 9.34
CA GLN A 6 -1.17 -15.17 9.13
C GLN A 6 -0.80 -13.89 8.36
N VAL A 7 0.35 -13.27 8.67
CA VAL A 7 0.83 -12.07 7.96
C VAL A 7 1.16 -12.39 6.50
N ILE A 8 1.84 -13.52 6.27
CA ILE A 8 2.20 -13.98 4.91
C ILE A 8 0.95 -14.31 4.09
N ASP A 9 0.00 -15.06 4.64
CA ASP A 9 -1.22 -15.43 3.93
C ASP A 9 -2.04 -14.18 3.55
N ARG A 10 -2.13 -13.20 4.48
CA ARG A 10 -2.80 -11.93 4.21
C ARG A 10 -2.08 -11.11 3.15
N SER A 11 -0.75 -11.07 3.14
CA SER A 11 0.01 -10.31 2.13
C SER A 11 -0.10 -10.95 0.74
N VAL A 12 -0.10 -12.28 0.66
CA VAL A 12 -0.33 -13.02 -0.59
C VAL A 12 -1.72 -12.74 -1.15
N ASN A 13 -2.76 -12.83 -0.30
CA ASN A 13 -4.13 -12.54 -0.73
C ASN A 13 -4.30 -11.09 -1.22
N LEU A 14 -3.69 -10.12 -0.53
CA LEU A 14 -3.70 -8.73 -0.94
C LEU A 14 -2.95 -8.51 -2.26
N ALA A 15 -1.81 -9.17 -2.47
CA ALA A 15 -1.05 -9.10 -3.72
C ALA A 15 -1.88 -9.59 -4.93
N TYR A 16 -2.62 -10.69 -4.77
CA TYR A 16 -3.58 -11.15 -5.78
C TYR A 16 -4.74 -10.16 -5.99
N GLY A 17 -5.19 -9.50 -4.92
CA GLY A 17 -6.17 -8.42 -5.01
C GLY A 17 -5.68 -7.25 -5.87
N LEU A 18 -4.44 -6.81 -5.67
CA LEU A 18 -3.80 -5.74 -6.46
C LEU A 18 -3.69 -6.12 -7.94
N LEU A 19 -3.27 -7.35 -8.24
CA LEU A 19 -3.25 -7.89 -9.60
C LEU A 19 -4.64 -7.85 -10.25
N LYS A 20 -5.67 -8.27 -9.51
CA LYS A 20 -7.06 -8.27 -9.99
C LYS A 20 -7.62 -6.86 -10.23
N LEU A 21 -7.11 -5.87 -9.51
CA LEU A 21 -7.42 -4.44 -9.72
C LEU A 21 -6.70 -3.85 -10.95
N GLY A 22 -5.82 -4.61 -11.60
CA GLY A 22 -5.09 -4.17 -12.79
C GLY A 22 -3.73 -3.53 -12.48
N ILE A 23 -3.26 -3.59 -11.23
CA ILE A 23 -1.94 -3.07 -10.87
C ILE A 23 -0.88 -4.00 -11.43
N THR A 24 0.04 -3.44 -12.20
CA THR A 24 1.07 -4.21 -12.90
C THR A 24 2.18 -4.60 -11.92
N PRO A 25 2.64 -5.86 -11.88
CA PRO A 25 3.84 -6.23 -11.14
C PRO A 25 5.09 -5.56 -11.70
N GLY A 26 6.01 -5.21 -10.81
CA GLY A 26 7.30 -4.64 -11.18
C GLY A 26 7.53 -3.26 -10.59
N GLN A 27 8.76 -2.79 -10.78
CA GLN A 27 9.29 -1.60 -10.12
C GLN A 27 8.79 -0.28 -10.74
N GLU A 28 8.06 -0.36 -11.85
CA GLU A 28 7.43 0.80 -12.50
C GLU A 28 6.08 1.17 -11.86
N SER A 29 5.50 0.27 -11.06
CA SER A 29 4.23 0.47 -10.38
C SER A 29 4.42 0.81 -8.90
N PHE A 30 3.80 1.91 -8.48
CA PHE A 30 3.96 2.51 -7.16
C PHE A 30 2.67 2.37 -6.36
N ILE A 31 2.78 1.82 -5.15
CA ILE A 31 1.69 1.59 -4.20
C ILE A 31 1.83 2.57 -3.04
N GLY A 32 0.85 3.44 -2.87
CA GLY A 32 0.77 4.32 -1.71
C GLY A 32 0.24 3.58 -0.49
N ILE A 33 0.85 3.77 0.67
CA ILE A 33 0.28 3.30 1.95
C ILE A 33 0.02 4.52 2.83
N TYR A 34 -1.25 4.79 3.08
CA TYR A 34 -1.73 5.86 3.96
C TYR A 34 -2.34 5.29 5.24
N ALA A 35 -1.48 4.81 6.14
CA ALA A 35 -1.88 4.18 7.39
C ALA A 35 -0.97 4.59 8.56
N ASN A 36 -1.54 4.66 9.77
CA ASN A 36 -0.76 4.79 11.00
C ASN A 36 -0.08 3.47 11.38
N ASN A 37 0.70 3.44 12.48
CA ASN A 37 1.37 2.23 12.96
C ASN A 37 0.36 1.12 13.29
N ARG A 38 0.22 0.15 12.38
CA ARG A 38 -0.68 -1.01 12.52
C ARG A 38 -0.22 -2.20 11.67
N PRO A 39 -0.64 -3.43 11.99
CA PRO A 39 -0.23 -4.63 11.25
C PRO A 39 -0.54 -4.57 9.75
N GLU A 40 -1.66 -3.94 9.37
CA GLU A 40 -2.05 -3.77 7.96
C GLU A 40 -1.01 -3.02 7.14
N TRP A 41 -0.22 -2.13 7.75
CA TRP A 41 0.84 -1.39 7.04
C TRP A 41 1.91 -2.37 6.53
N VAL A 42 2.42 -3.24 7.40
CA VAL A 42 3.43 -4.26 7.04
C VAL A 42 2.86 -5.30 6.10
N ILE A 43 1.60 -5.70 6.29
CA ILE A 43 0.92 -6.64 5.37
C ILE A 43 0.82 -6.04 3.96
N SER A 44 0.50 -4.76 3.85
CA SER A 44 0.40 -4.04 2.57
C SER A 44 1.76 -3.87 1.91
N GLU A 45 2.79 -3.57 2.68
CA GLU A 45 4.17 -3.50 2.21
C GLU A 45 4.64 -4.86 1.65
N LEU A 46 4.43 -5.94 2.40
CA LEU A 46 4.76 -7.30 1.94
C LEU A 46 3.96 -7.69 0.68
N ALA A 47 2.70 -7.26 0.57
CA ALA A 47 1.88 -7.53 -0.60
C ALA A 47 2.44 -6.85 -1.86
N ALA A 48 2.89 -5.60 -1.73
CA ALA A 48 3.56 -4.89 -2.82
C ALA A 48 4.87 -5.61 -3.22
N TYR A 49 5.66 -6.07 -2.24
CA TYR A 49 6.91 -6.79 -2.51
C TYR A 49 6.69 -8.14 -3.20
N ASN A 50 5.62 -8.86 -2.88
CA ASN A 50 5.26 -10.10 -3.57
C ASN A 50 5.06 -9.89 -5.08
N ASN A 51 4.66 -8.69 -5.50
CA ASN A 51 4.51 -8.29 -6.91
C ASN A 51 5.68 -7.45 -7.44
N SER A 52 6.79 -7.35 -6.70
CA SER A 52 7.94 -6.48 -7.05
C SER A 52 7.60 -4.98 -7.20
N ASN A 53 6.49 -4.52 -6.61
CA ASN A 53 6.06 -3.12 -6.66
C ASN A 53 6.83 -2.24 -5.67
N VAL A 54 6.88 -0.94 -5.94
CA VAL A 54 7.51 0.05 -5.08
C VAL A 54 6.48 0.63 -4.11
N VAL A 55 6.83 0.68 -2.82
CA VAL A 55 5.97 1.24 -1.77
C VAL A 55 6.32 2.70 -1.52
N VAL A 56 5.31 3.56 -1.45
CA VAL A 56 5.42 4.98 -1.06
C VAL A 56 4.63 5.20 0.23
N SER A 57 5.32 5.66 1.28
CA SER A 57 4.67 5.94 2.56
C SER A 57 4.06 7.35 2.60
N ILE A 58 2.79 7.44 3.02
CA ILE A 58 2.07 8.69 3.18
C ILE A 58 1.68 8.84 4.65
N TYR A 59 2.36 9.74 5.37
CA TYR A 59 2.11 9.95 6.80
C TYR A 59 0.88 10.84 7.05
N ALA A 60 0.08 10.51 8.07
CA ALA A 60 -1.12 11.27 8.44
C ALA A 60 -0.84 12.67 8.99
N THR A 61 0.38 12.93 9.43
CA THR A 61 0.83 14.23 9.90
C THR A 61 1.05 15.23 8.76
N LEU A 62 1.13 14.76 7.51
CA LEU A 62 1.25 15.62 6.34
C LEU A 62 -0.09 16.25 6.03
N GLY A 63 -0.10 17.55 5.75
CA GLY A 63 -1.29 18.26 5.27
C GLY A 63 -1.79 17.73 3.91
N PRO A 64 -3.07 17.98 3.56
CA PRO A 64 -3.68 17.49 2.32
C PRO A 64 -2.87 17.84 1.06
N ASP A 65 -2.34 19.07 0.99
CA ASP A 65 -1.55 19.52 -0.17
C ASP A 65 -0.28 18.69 -0.38
N VAL A 66 0.40 18.33 0.71
CA VAL A 66 1.62 17.52 0.66
C VAL A 66 1.30 16.08 0.25
N ARG A 67 0.15 15.54 0.69
CA ARG A 67 -0.29 14.20 0.27
C ARG A 67 -0.60 14.16 -1.22
N SER A 68 -1.34 15.14 -1.73
CA SER A 68 -1.64 15.27 -3.16
C SER A 68 -0.36 15.44 -3.99
N PHE A 69 0.60 16.22 -3.48
CA PHE A 69 1.90 16.36 -4.12
C PHE A 69 2.63 15.03 -4.24
N ILE A 70 2.72 14.23 -3.16
CA ILE A 70 3.37 12.91 -3.18
C ILE A 70 2.71 11.97 -4.19
N ILE A 71 1.38 11.87 -4.15
CA ILE A 71 0.60 10.99 -5.04
C ILE A 71 0.88 11.32 -6.50
N ASN A 72 0.83 12.60 -6.85
CA ASN A 72 1.04 13.06 -8.22
C ASN A 72 2.52 12.92 -8.65
N GLN A 73 3.45 13.27 -7.77
CA GLN A 73 4.89 13.24 -8.08
C GLN A 73 5.42 11.81 -8.27
N ALA A 74 4.90 10.85 -7.50
CA ALA A 74 5.28 9.44 -7.61
C ALA A 74 4.39 8.65 -8.58
N ASN A 75 3.42 9.31 -9.23
CA ASN A 75 2.46 8.69 -10.14
C ASN A 75 1.81 7.42 -9.53
N ILE A 76 1.35 7.53 -8.28
CA ILE A 76 0.82 6.38 -7.53
C ILE A 76 -0.49 5.89 -8.15
N GLU A 77 -0.54 4.61 -8.51
CA GLU A 77 -1.71 3.99 -9.15
C GLU A 77 -2.81 3.62 -8.16
N VAL A 78 -2.42 3.28 -6.93
CA VAL A 78 -3.36 2.89 -5.87
C VAL A 78 -2.83 3.29 -4.50
N VAL A 79 -3.74 3.75 -3.63
CA VAL A 79 -3.43 4.06 -2.22
C VAL A 79 -4.24 3.16 -1.30
N ILE A 80 -3.55 2.47 -0.39
CA ILE A 80 -4.17 1.67 0.67
C ILE A 80 -4.34 2.56 1.90
N CYS A 81 -5.59 2.81 2.30
CA CYS A 81 -5.94 3.64 3.45
C CYS A 81 -6.40 2.80 4.64
N ASP A 82 -6.06 3.22 5.86
CA ASP A 82 -6.47 2.51 7.08
C ASP A 82 -7.91 2.80 7.55
N ASN A 83 -8.57 3.79 6.93
CA ASN A 83 -9.97 4.15 7.15
C ASN A 83 -10.54 4.89 5.92
N GLU A 84 -11.87 4.97 5.87
CA GLU A 84 -12.61 5.61 4.76
C GLU A 84 -12.45 7.13 4.70
N GLN A 85 -12.28 7.81 5.85
CA GLN A 85 -12.11 9.26 5.89
C GLN A 85 -10.82 9.72 5.19
N LYS A 86 -9.82 8.83 5.10
CA LYS A 86 -8.57 9.06 4.37
C LYS A 86 -8.67 8.81 2.86
N ALA A 87 -9.75 8.21 2.39
CA ALA A 87 -10.00 7.92 0.98
C ALA A 87 -10.88 8.99 0.30
N ASN A 88 -11.50 9.88 1.09
CA ASN A 88 -12.30 11.03 0.64
C ASN A 88 -11.47 12.32 0.66
#